data_AF-A0A936W749-F1
#
_entry.id   AF-A0A936W749-F1
#
_cell.length_a   1.000
_cell.length_b   1.000
_cell.length_c   1.000
_cell.angle_alpha   90.00
_cell.angle_beta   90.00
_cell.angle_gamma   90.00
#
_symmetry.space_group_name_H-M   'P 1'
#
loop_
_entity.id
_entity.type
_entity.pdbx_description
1 polymer ?
#
loop_
_entity_poly.entity_id
_entity_poly.type
_entity_poly.pdbx_seq_one_letter_code
_entity_poly.pdbx_strand_id
1 'polypeptide(L)'
;MNKLNKIAESLRKKRFRDGAITFETDELQFKVDEFGQTLEIFVKERKEAHLLIEDFMLLANREVATLMAQKGKSQEIPFPYRVHDVPDPDRLMDFQRFARELALFAAD
;
A
#
# COMPACT_ATOMS: atom_id res chain seq x y z
N MET A 1 20.46 -0.03 -10.83
CA MET A 1 19.49 0.83 -10.11
C MET A 1 18.58 1.62 -11.05
N ASN A 2 19.06 2.59 -11.83
CA ASN A 2 18.21 3.50 -12.63
C ASN A 2 17.18 2.81 -13.57
N LYS A 3 17.56 1.74 -14.27
CA LYS A 3 16.62 0.99 -15.12
C LYS A 3 15.47 0.34 -14.34
N LEU A 4 15.76 -0.27 -13.19
CA LEU A 4 14.74 -0.91 -12.34
C LEU A 4 13.80 0.14 -11.75
N ASN A 5 14.33 1.30 -11.36
CA ASN A 5 13.54 2.40 -10.84
C ASN A 5 12.54 2.94 -11.86
N LYS A 6 12.96 3.12 -13.12
CA LYS A 6 12.05 3.50 -14.21
C LYS A 6 10.90 2.49 -14.41
N ILE A 7 11.20 1.20 -14.27
CA ILE A 7 10.18 0.14 -14.35
C ILE A 7 9.23 0.24 -13.16
N ALA A 8 9.76 0.34 -11.94
CA ALA A 8 8.97 0.49 -10.72
C ALA A 8 8.03 1.70 -10.78
N GLU A 9 8.54 2.87 -11.18
CA GLU A 9 7.72 4.06 -11.41
C GLU A 9 6.58 3.82 -12.42
N SER A 10 6.85 3.11 -13.52
CA SER A 10 5.83 2.77 -14.51
C SER A 10 4.76 1.84 -13.93
N LEU A 11 5.17 0.82 -13.17
CA LEU A 11 4.27 -0.09 -12.46
C LEU A 11 3.40 0.68 -11.46
N ARG A 12 4.01 1.57 -10.67
CA ARG A 12 3.33 2.41 -9.68
C ARG A 12 2.31 3.34 -10.35
N LYS A 13 2.71 4.05 -11.41
CA LYS A 13 1.80 4.92 -12.19
C LYS A 13 0.63 4.14 -12.77
N LYS A 14 0.89 2.94 -13.31
CA LYS A 14 -0.18 2.06 -13.78
C LYS A 14 -1.13 1.69 -12.64
N ARG A 15 -0.60 1.21 -11.50
CA ARG A 15 -1.37 0.82 -10.32
C ARG A 15 -2.30 1.93 -9.82
N PHE A 16 -1.82 3.18 -9.76
CA PHE A 16 -2.67 4.33 -9.37
C PHE A 16 -3.72 4.69 -10.42
N ARG A 17 -3.39 4.62 -11.72
CA ARG A 17 -4.39 4.82 -12.79
C ARG A 17 -5.50 3.76 -12.74
N ASP A 18 -5.16 2.55 -12.30
CA ASP A 18 -6.10 1.45 -12.13
C ASP A 18 -6.89 1.53 -10.80
N GLY A 19 -6.82 2.66 -10.07
CA GLY A 19 -7.63 2.95 -8.89
C GLY A 19 -7.01 2.54 -7.56
N ALA A 20 -5.72 2.23 -7.51
CA ALA A 20 -5.07 1.98 -6.22
C ALA A 20 -5.03 3.24 -5.35
N ILE A 21 -5.15 3.03 -4.04
CA ILE A 21 -5.09 4.08 -3.03
C ILE A 21 -3.88 3.80 -2.14
N THR A 22 -3.22 4.85 -1.67
CA THR A 22 -2.19 4.74 -0.65
C THR A 22 -2.68 5.40 0.63
N PHE A 23 -2.65 4.65 1.72
CA PHE A 23 -2.83 5.17 3.07
C PHE A 23 -1.44 5.22 3.71
N GLU A 24 -0.75 6.36 3.59
CA GLU A 24 0.53 6.55 4.26
C GLU A 24 0.26 6.97 5.71
N THR A 25 1.00 6.39 6.64
CA THR A 25 1.03 6.81 8.03
C THR A 25 2.50 6.98 8.40
N ASP A 26 2.80 8.05 9.11
CA ASP A 26 4.16 8.29 9.59
C ASP A 26 4.57 7.17 10.56
N GLU A 27 5.58 6.41 10.16
CA GLU A 27 6.19 5.39 11.01
C GLU A 27 7.28 6.06 11.87
N LEU A 28 7.20 5.90 13.19
CA LEU A 28 8.22 6.40 14.11
C LEU A 28 9.33 5.37 14.28
N GLN A 29 10.58 5.82 14.25
CA GLN A 29 11.76 5.01 14.52
C GLN A 29 12.48 5.53 15.77
N PHE A 30 12.95 4.59 16.59
CA PHE A 30 13.62 4.86 17.86
C PHE A 30 15.10 4.56 17.71
N LYS A 31 15.94 5.52 18.05
CA LYS A 31 17.37 5.30 18.25
C LYS A 31 17.57 4.94 19.71
N VAL A 32 18.15 3.78 19.97
CA VAL A 32 18.40 3.27 21.32
C VAL A 32 19.90 3.14 21.58
N ASP A 33 20.30 3.25 22.83
CA ASP A 33 21.67 2.93 23.26
C ASP A 33 21.87 1.40 23.47
N GLU A 34 23.07 1.01 23.90
CA GLU A 34 23.44 -0.38 24.16
C GLU A 34 22.64 -1.03 25.30
N PHE A 35 22.02 -0.22 26.16
CA PHE A 35 21.18 -0.65 27.28
C PHE A 35 19.68 -0.63 26.93
N GLY A 36 19.33 -0.29 25.68
CA GLY A 36 17.96 -0.21 25.19
C GLY A 36 17.22 1.08 25.56
N GLN A 37 17.91 2.09 26.10
CA GLN A 37 17.29 3.37 26.42
C GLN A 37 17.15 4.23 25.16
N THR A 38 16.00 4.87 24.99
CA THR A 38 15.72 5.72 23.82
C THR A 38 16.52 7.01 23.89
N LEU A 39 17.38 7.22 22.90
CA LEU A 39 18.15 8.44 22.70
C LEU A 39 17.38 9.46 21.84
N GLU A 40 16.62 8.98 20.84
CA GLU A 40 15.97 9.83 19.85
C GLU A 40 14.74 9.12 19.25
N ILE A 41 13.71 9.89 18.92
CA ILE A 41 12.52 9.46 18.18
C ILE A 41 12.43 10.32 16.94
N PHE A 42 12.31 9.71 15.76
CA PHE A 42 12.22 10.43 14.49
C PHE A 42 11.23 9.76 13.54
N VAL A 43 10.65 10.54 12.64
CA VAL A 43 9.78 10.01 11.57
C VAL A 43 10.66 9.34 10.52
N LYS A 44 10.31 8.10 10.17
CA LYS A 44 11.04 7.31 9.18
C LYS A 44 10.80 7.85 7.79
N GLU A 45 11.89 8.28 7.14
CA GLU A 45 11.85 8.79 5.77
C GLU A 45 11.68 7.65 4.75
N ARG A 46 10.62 7.73 3.95
CA ARG A 46 10.40 6.78 2.85
C ARG A 46 11.15 7.20 1.59
N LYS A 47 12.37 6.67 1.46
CA LYS A 47 13.23 6.87 0.28
C LYS A 47 12.76 6.10 -0.96
N GLU A 48 13.22 6.53 -2.13
CA GLU A 48 12.96 5.91 -3.45
C GLU A 48 13.31 4.41 -3.48
N ALA A 49 14.37 3.99 -2.79
CA ALA A 49 14.74 2.58 -2.69
C ALA A 49 13.64 1.72 -2.01
N HIS A 50 12.94 2.26 -1.01
CA HIS A 50 11.83 1.55 -0.37
C HIS A 50 10.66 1.42 -1.34
N LEU A 51 10.36 2.48 -2.07
CA LEU A 51 9.31 2.54 -3.09
C LEU A 51 9.56 1.56 -4.25
N LEU A 52 10.82 1.44 -4.67
CA LEU A 52 11.27 0.45 -5.65
C LEU A 52 10.99 -0.97 -5.16
N ILE A 53 11.46 -1.32 -3.97
CA ILE A 53 11.28 -2.67 -3.40
C ILE A 53 9.80 -2.99 -3.26
N GLU A 54 9.00 -2.05 -2.76
CA GLU A 54 7.56 -2.26 -2.59
C GLU A 54 6.85 -2.58 -3.91
N ASP A 55 7.12 -1.85 -4.99
CA ASP A 55 6.44 -2.13 -6.26
C ASP A 55 6.76 -3.52 -6.81
N PHE A 56 8.02 -3.95 -6.69
CA PHE A 56 8.42 -5.28 -7.11
C PHE A 56 7.84 -6.37 -6.21
N MET A 57 7.73 -6.13 -4.90
CA MET A 57 7.06 -7.05 -3.98
C MET A 57 5.56 -7.15 -4.26
N LEU A 58 4.90 -6.03 -4.54
CA LEU A 58 3.49 -6.01 -4.96
C LEU A 58 3.28 -6.79 -6.26
N LEU A 59 4.17 -6.58 -7.25
CA LEU A 59 4.14 -7.33 -8.50
C LEU A 59 4.32 -8.83 -8.24
N ALA A 60 5.37 -9.23 -7.52
CA ALA A 60 5.65 -10.63 -7.23
C ALA A 60 4.48 -11.32 -6.51
N ASN A 61 3.93 -10.68 -5.47
CA ASN A 61 2.78 -11.20 -4.73
C ASN A 61 1.56 -11.40 -5.64
N ARG A 62 1.28 -10.43 -6.53
CA ARG A 62 0.17 -10.52 -7.48
C ARG A 62 0.37 -11.64 -8.50
N GLU A 63 1.58 -11.78 -9.05
CA GLU A 63 1.87 -12.82 -10.05
C GLU A 63 1.77 -14.22 -9.44
N VAL A 64 2.27 -14.42 -8.22
CA VAL A 64 2.13 -15.70 -7.49
C VAL A 64 0.66 -16.00 -7.20
N ALA A 65 -0.09 -15.03 -6.68
CA ALA A 65 -1.52 -15.21 -6.42
C ALA A 65 -2.30 -15.55 -7.72
N THR A 66 -1.98 -14.88 -8.83
CA THR A 66 -2.59 -15.14 -10.14
C THR A 66 -2.27 -16.54 -10.64
N LEU A 67 -1.01 -16.97 -10.54
CA LEU A 67 -0.59 -18.32 -10.92
C LEU A 67 -1.31 -19.39 -10.10
N MET A 68 -1.39 -19.21 -8.77
CA MET A 68 -2.06 -20.16 -7.89
C MET A 68 -3.56 -20.23 -8.14
N ALA A 69 -4.20 -19.09 -8.39
CA ALA A 69 -5.61 -19.04 -8.77
C ALA A 69 -5.89 -19.76 -10.11
N GLN A 70 -4.97 -19.66 -11.08
CA GLN A 70 -5.07 -20.38 -12.35
C GLN A 70 -4.92 -21.90 -12.16
N LYS A 71 -3.94 -22.35 -11.37
CA LYS A 71 -3.75 -23.77 -11.05
C LYS A 71 -4.97 -24.36 -10.30
N GLY A 72 -5.54 -23.56 -9.40
CA GLY A 72 -6.75 -23.88 -8.65
C GLY A 72 -7.97 -24.27 -9.49
N LYS A 73 -8.01 -23.87 -10.77
CA LYS A 73 -9.11 -24.21 -11.70
C LYS A 73 -9.10 -25.67 -12.14
N SER A 74 -7.92 -26.28 -12.24
CA SER A 74 -7.76 -27.67 -12.69
C SER A 74 -7.72 -28.65 -11.54
N GLN A 75 -7.23 -28.20 -10.38
CA GLN A 75 -7.14 -28.99 -9.15
C GLN A 75 -7.28 -28.02 -7.98
N GLU A 76 -8.08 -28.38 -6.98
CA GLU A 76 -8.17 -27.59 -5.76
C GLU A 76 -6.81 -27.58 -5.04
N ILE A 77 -6.25 -26.39 -4.84
CA ILE A 77 -5.00 -26.17 -4.14
C ILE A 77 -5.25 -25.14 -3.03
N PRO A 78 -5.22 -25.55 -1.75
CA PRO A 78 -5.29 -24.62 -0.65
C PRO A 78 -4.12 -23.64 -0.71
N PHE A 79 -4.42 -22.35 -0.90
CA PHE A 79 -3.43 -21.28 -0.95
C PHE A 79 -3.97 -20.05 -0.22
N PRO A 80 -3.19 -19.43 0.70
CA PRO A 80 -3.65 -18.26 1.41
C PRO A 80 -3.69 -17.03 0.49
N TYR A 81 -4.82 -16.34 0.46
CA TYR A 81 -4.97 -15.06 -0.21
C TYR A 81 -5.15 -13.93 0.81
N ARG A 82 -4.69 -12.74 0.46
CA ARG A 82 -5.01 -11.51 1.18
C ARG A 82 -6.08 -10.77 0.37
N VAL A 83 -7.27 -10.64 0.95
CA VAL A 83 -8.42 -9.97 0.32
C VAL A 83 -8.74 -8.73 1.14
N HIS A 84 -8.84 -7.60 0.47
CA HIS A 84 -9.33 -6.34 1.05
C HIS A 84 -10.72 -6.09 0.46
N ASP A 85 -11.73 -6.01 1.33
CA ASP A 85 -13.12 -5.82 0.92
C ASP A 85 -13.42 -4.33 0.62
N VAL A 86 -14.57 -4.08 0.01
CA VAL A 86 -15.06 -2.71 -0.22
C VAL A 86 -15.36 -2.01 1.12
N PRO A 87 -15.20 -0.67 1.19
CA PRO A 87 -15.58 0.08 2.38
C PRO A 87 -17.07 -0.11 2.71
N ASP A 88 -17.37 -0.10 4.00
CA ASP A 88 -18.74 -0.09 4.51
C ASP A 88 -19.49 1.17 3.99
N PRO A 89 -20.66 1.01 3.35
CA PRO A 89 -21.38 2.13 2.74
C PRO A 89 -21.79 3.21 3.73
N ASP A 90 -22.23 2.83 4.93
CA ASP A 90 -22.70 3.77 5.96
C ASP A 90 -21.52 4.60 6.47
N ARG A 91 -20.37 3.95 6.75
CA ARG A 91 -19.13 4.66 7.13
C ARG A 91 -18.64 5.59 6.03
N LEU A 92 -18.81 5.21 4.77
CA LEU A 92 -18.44 6.06 3.63
C LEU A 92 -19.35 7.29 3.56
N MET A 93 -20.65 7.14 3.80
CA MET A 93 -21.60 8.25 3.85
C MET A 93 -21.29 9.22 4.99
N ASP A 94 -20.95 8.71 6.17
CA ASP A 94 -20.53 9.53 7.31
C ASP A 94 -19.25 10.32 7.00
N PHE A 95 -18.25 9.67 6.40
CA PHE A 95 -17.02 10.33 5.97
C PHE A 95 -17.29 11.43 4.93
N GLN A 96 -18.15 11.16 3.94
CA GLN A 96 -18.54 12.16 2.94
C GLN A 96 -19.23 13.36 3.57
N ARG A 97 -20.11 13.14 4.56
CA ARG A 97 -20.77 14.22 5.29
C ARG A 97 -19.76 15.06 6.05
N PHE A 98 -18.88 14.43 6.82
CA PHE A 98 -17.82 15.10 7.56
C PHE A 98 -16.93 15.94 6.65
N ALA A 99 -16.50 15.40 5.51
CA ALA A 99 -15.65 16.11 4.57
C ALA A 99 -16.36 17.31 3.90
N ARG A 100 -17.68 17.23 3.65
CA ARG A 100 -18.48 18.38 3.19
C ARG A 100 -18.57 19.48 4.24
N GLU A 101 -18.76 19.13 5.51
CA GLU A 101 -18.78 20.10 6.62
C GLU A 101 -17.45 20.84 6.76
N LEU A 102 -16.33 20.20 6.41
CA LEU A 102 -15.00 20.80 6.35
C LEU A 102 -14.69 21.58 5.06
N ALA A 103 -15.67 21.73 4.15
CA ALA A 103 -15.49 22.35 2.83
C ALA A 103 -14.36 21.73 1.98
N LEU A 104 -14.01 20.46 2.22
CA LEU A 104 -12.99 19.73 1.45
C LEU A 104 -13.49 19.31 0.06
N PHE A 105 -14.79 19.46 -0.19
CA PHE A 105 -15.42 19.33 -1.49
C PHE A 105 -16.08 20.66 -1.83
N ALA A 106 -15.57 21.36 -2.86
CA ALA A 106 -16.31 22.44 -3.49
C ALA A 106 -17.58 21.83 -4.11
N ALA A 107 -18.71 22.49 -3.89
CA ALA A 107 -19.96 22.13 -4.54
C ALA A 107 -19.81 22.34 -6.06
N ASP A 108 -19.81 21.25 -6.82
CA ASP A 108 -20.24 21.15 -8.21
C ASP A 108 -20.82 19.75 -8.44
#